data_AF-A0A6N7L1I2-F1
#
_entry.id   AF-A0A6N7L1I2-F1
#
_cell.length_a   1.000
_cell.length_b   1.000
_cell.length_c   1.000
_cell.angle_alpha   90.00
_cell.angle_beta   90.00
_cell.angle_gamma   90.00
#
_symmetry.space_group_name_H-M   'P 1'
#
loop_
_entity.id
_entity.type
_entity.pdbx_description
1 polymer ?
#
loop_
_entity_poly.entity_id
_entity_poly.type
_entity_poly.pdbx_seq_one_letter_code
_entity_poly.pdbx_strand_id
1 'polypeptide(L)'
;MSWVSPSARPPTTSARTPDSWCGRPGISTEEPAEELGLSPGCRPAGTAARLARPRPDGQVERPGPAARGRHQGRGETVVAADVQVRASAAETLMTFGGYLDAPAQAFGETLMPGRYPLVVRRRGAHQGIRQCPRGSVGRPKPLPWKAPVTTKDSPAPAGQFEYLALASLHLHRSATTAQLQALVAPDTDISIVRRRLRKLHKQGLIDFTDISEPRNAHLYYLTEAGRALAAKIPEVGDRTSPQQNFDAIGVRLLLPHTQAVLRTHLAFLADARERDDSYGPLDWTPEVSHRWSDRKADEVRADALLRYTARRAGGRAHFRAMVEVDRATYGSERLTTKLTAYARFYELTPTPVGRRGTIEAAQAAEPVYKDFYPRFPRLLFVLDHDSRTRMLHRIEDLQIAAADNLRVANMLKEVKAGAALLEDLVATEDNPAARPSAPVWTSLNDPDRPTCSWMDL
;
A
#
# COMPACT_ATOMS: atom_id res chain seq x y z
N MET A 1 54.39 -4.92 46.95
CA MET A 1 54.74 -5.55 45.66
C MET A 1 53.98 -4.77 44.58
N SER A 2 54.56 -3.68 44.06
CA SER A 2 55.42 -3.58 42.84
C SER A 2 54.58 -3.42 41.55
N TRP A 3 54.71 -2.45 40.63
CA TRP A 3 55.70 -1.43 40.23
C TRP A 3 54.99 -0.31 39.39
N VAL A 4 55.29 0.99 39.57
CA VAL A 4 56.16 1.89 38.74
C VAL A 4 55.60 2.34 37.37
N SER A 5 55.34 3.66 37.24
CA SER A 5 55.27 4.41 35.97
C SER A 5 56.67 4.67 35.38
N PRO A 6 56.76 5.06 34.08
CA PRO A 6 57.40 6.35 33.84
C PRO A 6 56.75 7.20 32.73
N SER A 7 56.84 8.51 32.96
CA SER A 7 56.55 9.61 32.05
C SER A 7 57.56 9.69 30.90
N ALA A 8 57.11 10.09 29.71
CA ALA A 8 57.96 10.69 28.69
C ALA A 8 57.45 12.11 28.36
N ARG A 9 58.33 13.10 28.47
CA ARG A 9 58.13 14.50 28.07
C ARG A 9 58.21 14.65 26.54
N PRO A 10 57.53 15.64 25.93
CA PRO A 10 57.70 16.00 24.53
C PRO A 10 58.80 17.07 24.33
N PRO A 11 59.35 17.22 23.12
CA PRO A 11 60.21 18.34 22.77
C PRO A 11 59.40 19.54 22.23
N THR A 12 59.84 20.74 22.65
CA THR A 12 59.48 22.08 22.18
C THR A 12 60.27 22.49 20.94
N THR A 13 59.65 23.18 19.97
CA THR A 13 60.10 24.50 19.38
C THR A 13 59.18 24.91 18.20
N SER A 14 58.51 26.06 18.33
CA SER A 14 58.68 27.32 17.57
C SER A 14 58.27 27.24 16.08
N ALA A 15 57.30 27.97 15.54
CA ALA A 15 57.03 29.41 15.50
C ALA A 15 56.93 29.80 14.00
N ARG A 16 55.80 30.37 13.56
CA ARG A 16 55.65 31.41 12.51
C ARG A 16 54.18 31.54 12.06
N THR A 17 53.53 32.60 12.55
CA THR A 17 52.67 33.53 11.77
C THR A 17 53.55 34.77 11.46
N PRO A 18 53.21 35.69 10.53
CA PRO A 18 51.85 36.16 10.17
C PRO A 18 51.63 36.44 8.66
N ASP A 19 50.39 36.75 8.28
CA ASP A 19 50.09 38.08 7.71
C ASP A 19 48.59 38.31 7.51
N SER A 20 48.17 39.45 8.03
CA SER A 20 46.84 40.04 8.02
C SER A 20 46.82 41.18 7.01
N TRP A 21 45.79 41.27 6.16
CA TRP A 21 45.49 42.50 5.40
C TRP A 21 44.03 42.89 5.58
N CYS A 22 43.83 44.05 6.22
CA CYS A 22 42.59 44.81 6.26
C CYS A 22 42.60 45.85 5.12
N GLY A 23 41.42 46.15 4.56
CA GLY A 23 41.26 47.32 3.68
C GLY A 23 39.87 47.45 3.05
N ARG A 24 38.93 48.07 3.78
CA ARG A 24 37.77 48.84 3.24
C ARG A 24 38.25 50.29 3.01
N PRO A 25 37.66 51.11 2.08
CA PRO A 25 36.31 51.73 2.19
C PRO A 25 35.55 51.69 0.83
N GLY A 26 34.25 51.97 0.64
CA GLY A 26 33.30 52.96 1.16
C GLY A 26 32.64 53.68 -0.05
N ILE A 27 31.44 54.29 0.13
CA ILE A 27 30.59 55.05 -0.86
C ILE A 27 29.57 54.13 -1.58
N SER A 28 28.24 54.12 -1.38
CA SER A 28 27.12 55.06 -1.11
C SER A 28 26.30 55.46 -2.34
N THR A 29 25.02 55.07 -2.31
CA THR A 29 23.78 55.74 -2.77
C THR A 29 23.45 55.93 -4.27
N GLU A 30 22.14 55.83 -4.53
CA GLU A 30 21.31 56.39 -5.63
C GLU A 30 20.80 55.42 -6.73
N GLU A 31 19.51 55.04 -6.60
CA GLU A 31 18.50 55.05 -7.69
C GLU A 31 18.27 56.52 -8.15
N PRO A 32 17.80 56.84 -9.38
CA PRO A 32 16.56 56.30 -9.98
C PRO A 32 16.42 56.26 -11.53
N ALA A 33 15.25 55.72 -11.95
CA ALA A 33 14.37 56.09 -13.08
C ALA A 33 14.72 55.80 -14.57
N GLU A 34 13.70 55.22 -15.23
CA GLU A 34 13.16 55.43 -16.60
C GLU A 34 14.10 55.50 -17.82
N GLU A 35 13.90 54.65 -18.84
CA GLU A 35 13.10 54.98 -20.05
C GLU A 35 13.20 53.89 -21.15
N LEU A 36 12.03 53.64 -21.74
CA LEU A 36 11.68 53.22 -23.11
C LEU A 36 12.78 52.83 -24.12
N GLY A 37 12.61 51.67 -24.76
CA GLY A 37 13.35 51.29 -25.98
C GLY A 37 12.64 50.19 -26.78
N LEU A 38 11.73 50.59 -27.67
CA LEU A 38 11.07 49.76 -28.68
C LEU A 38 12.00 49.42 -29.88
N SER A 39 11.68 48.29 -30.53
CA SER A 39 11.94 47.90 -31.94
C SER A 39 13.19 47.04 -32.26
N PRO A 40 13.25 46.37 -33.43
CA PRO A 40 12.22 45.51 -34.06
C PRO A 40 12.81 44.21 -34.70
N GLY A 41 11.91 43.26 -35.03
CA GLY A 41 11.90 42.56 -36.33
C GLY A 41 12.89 41.42 -36.61
N CYS A 42 12.36 40.19 -36.73
CA CYS A 42 12.71 39.26 -37.83
C CYS A 42 11.73 38.07 -37.90
N ARG A 43 10.79 38.14 -38.86
CA ARG A 43 10.24 37.00 -39.64
C ARG A 43 10.99 36.98 -40.98
N PRO A 44 10.95 35.94 -41.85
CA PRO A 44 9.89 34.94 -42.10
C PRO A 44 10.50 33.51 -42.30
N ALA A 45 9.91 32.45 -42.86
CA ALA A 45 8.69 32.11 -43.58
C ALA A 45 8.51 30.57 -43.52
N GLY A 46 7.32 30.03 -43.81
CA GLY A 46 7.22 28.67 -44.38
C GLY A 46 5.97 27.87 -44.04
N THR A 47 4.93 28.08 -44.84
CA THR A 47 3.62 27.42 -44.86
C THR A 47 3.69 26.04 -45.54
N ALA A 48 2.95 25.04 -45.04
CA ALA A 48 2.42 23.96 -45.86
C ALA A 48 1.18 23.31 -45.23
N ALA A 49 0.01 23.75 -45.69
CA ALA A 49 -1.29 23.12 -45.46
C ALA A 49 -1.45 21.89 -46.37
N ARG A 50 -1.96 20.78 -45.84
CA ARG A 50 -2.31 19.57 -46.61
C ARG A 50 -3.82 19.53 -46.84
N LEU A 51 -4.22 19.74 -48.10
CA LEU A 51 -5.58 19.61 -48.59
C LEU A 51 -5.93 18.15 -48.89
N ALA A 52 -7.17 17.79 -48.55
CA ALA A 52 -7.83 16.53 -48.87
C ALA A 52 -8.14 16.42 -50.38
N ARG A 53 -8.11 15.19 -50.92
CA ARG A 53 -8.60 14.85 -52.27
C ARG A 53 -9.84 13.97 -52.19
N PRO A 54 -10.89 14.22 -53.01
CA PRO A 54 -12.05 13.34 -53.12
C PRO A 54 -11.88 12.24 -54.20
N ARG A 55 -12.73 11.22 -54.08
CA ARG A 55 -12.91 10.03 -54.95
C ARG A 55 -13.39 10.40 -56.37
N PRO A 56 -13.23 9.48 -57.34
CA PRO A 56 -14.14 9.37 -58.47
C PRO A 56 -15.03 8.12 -58.40
N ASP A 57 -16.28 8.31 -58.80
CA ASP A 57 -17.27 7.28 -59.12
C ASP A 57 -16.98 6.62 -60.48
N GLY A 58 -17.48 5.40 -60.66
CA GLY A 58 -17.53 4.71 -61.95
C GLY A 58 -18.36 3.43 -61.87
N GLN A 59 -19.64 3.53 -62.28
CA GLN A 59 -20.56 2.42 -62.53
C GLN A 59 -20.22 1.66 -63.81
N VAL A 60 -20.44 0.33 -63.86
CA VAL A 60 -20.96 -0.41 -65.03
C VAL A 60 -21.79 -1.62 -64.56
N GLU A 61 -22.86 -1.91 -65.30
CA GLU A 61 -23.97 -2.85 -65.06
C GLU A 61 -23.67 -4.35 -65.29
N ARG A 62 -24.48 -5.18 -64.60
CA ARG A 62 -25.12 -6.53 -64.85
C ARG A 62 -24.76 -7.35 -66.14
N PRO A 63 -25.03 -8.69 -66.24
CA PRO A 63 -26.07 -9.50 -65.56
C PRO A 63 -25.69 -10.94 -65.09
N GLY A 64 -26.60 -11.59 -64.34
CA GLY A 64 -26.55 -13.03 -64.00
C GLY A 64 -26.88 -13.96 -65.19
N PRO A 65 -26.93 -15.31 -65.02
CA PRO A 65 -28.07 -15.93 -64.31
C PRO A 65 -27.81 -17.28 -63.58
N ALA A 66 -28.82 -17.69 -62.78
CA ALA A 66 -29.38 -19.05 -62.58
C ALA A 66 -28.48 -20.23 -62.13
N ALA A 67 -28.90 -21.23 -61.33
CA ALA A 67 -30.08 -21.51 -60.53
C ALA A 67 -29.90 -22.88 -59.79
N ARG A 68 -30.82 -23.15 -58.84
CA ARG A 68 -31.24 -24.47 -58.26
C ARG A 68 -30.33 -25.09 -57.18
N GLY A 69 -30.86 -25.63 -56.06
CA GLY A 69 -32.24 -25.82 -55.59
C GLY A 69 -32.29 -26.02 -54.06
N ARG A 70 -33.37 -25.56 -53.40
CA ARG A 70 -34.45 -26.34 -52.76
C ARG A 70 -34.01 -27.40 -51.73
N HIS A 71 -34.28 -27.13 -50.45
CA HIS A 71 -35.15 -27.91 -49.55
C HIS A 71 -35.39 -27.04 -48.28
N GLN A 72 -36.55 -26.38 -48.14
CA GLN A 72 -37.73 -26.79 -47.37
C GLN A 72 -37.45 -27.31 -45.95
N GLY A 73 -37.82 -26.49 -44.95
CA GLY A 73 -37.97 -26.85 -43.56
C GLY A 73 -38.52 -25.69 -42.74
N ARG A 74 -39.80 -25.79 -42.38
CA ARG A 74 -40.64 -24.96 -41.49
C ARG A 74 -39.83 -24.37 -40.31
N GLY A 75 -40.03 -23.15 -39.82
CA GLY A 75 -41.21 -22.32 -39.77
C GLY A 75 -41.47 -22.01 -38.30
N GLU A 76 -41.18 -20.78 -37.85
CA GLU A 76 -41.79 -20.20 -36.64
C GLU A 76 -41.60 -18.68 -36.66
N THR A 77 -42.73 -17.99 -36.61
CA THR A 77 -42.90 -16.53 -36.62
C THR A 77 -42.87 -16.04 -35.17
N VAL A 78 -41.96 -15.11 -34.83
CA VAL A 78 -42.14 -14.20 -33.71
C VAL A 78 -41.80 -12.78 -34.16
N VAL A 79 -42.71 -11.89 -33.78
CA VAL A 79 -42.89 -10.50 -34.16
C VAL A 79 -41.67 -9.64 -33.79
N ALA A 80 -41.17 -8.88 -34.76
CA ALA A 80 -40.19 -7.82 -34.54
C ALA A 80 -40.91 -6.53 -34.13
N ALA A 81 -40.59 -6.01 -32.95
CA ALA A 81 -40.85 -4.63 -32.58
C ALA A 81 -39.53 -3.85 -32.64
N ASP A 82 -39.53 -2.89 -33.56
CA ASP A 82 -38.49 -1.91 -33.81
C ASP A 82 -38.42 -0.93 -32.61
N VAL A 83 -37.25 -0.79 -31.98
CA VAL A 83 -36.97 0.34 -31.08
C VAL A 83 -35.55 0.83 -31.35
N GLN A 84 -35.47 1.94 -32.08
CA GLN A 84 -34.31 2.81 -32.14
C GLN A 84 -34.02 3.39 -30.75
N VAL A 85 -32.82 3.14 -30.23
CA VAL A 85 -32.26 3.93 -29.13
C VAL A 85 -31.03 4.68 -29.66
N ARG A 86 -31.20 6.00 -29.76
CA ARG A 86 -30.12 6.97 -29.95
C ARG A 86 -29.18 6.92 -28.74
N ALA A 87 -27.88 6.78 -29.01
CA ALA A 87 -26.84 7.01 -28.01
C ALA A 87 -26.74 8.52 -27.72
N SER A 88 -27.00 8.90 -26.47
CA SER A 88 -26.63 10.19 -25.89
C SER A 88 -25.94 9.88 -24.57
N ALA A 89 -24.61 9.93 -24.56
CA ALA A 89 -23.82 9.85 -23.34
C ALA A 89 -23.72 11.25 -22.75
N ALA A 90 -24.47 11.49 -21.67
CA ALA A 90 -24.29 12.62 -20.79
C ALA A 90 -24.10 12.10 -19.36
N GLU A 91 -23.22 12.79 -18.66
CA GLU A 91 -22.78 12.65 -17.27
C GLU A 91 -23.84 12.12 -16.29
N THR A 92 -23.44 11.17 -15.44
CA THR A 92 -24.01 11.04 -14.09
C THR A 92 -22.95 10.47 -13.15
N LEU A 93 -22.32 11.38 -12.40
CA LEU A 93 -21.62 11.11 -11.16
C LEU A 93 -22.64 10.69 -10.10
N MET A 94 -22.53 9.46 -9.57
CA MET A 94 -23.23 9.08 -8.34
C MET A 94 -22.37 9.40 -7.13
N THR A 95 -22.75 10.48 -6.46
CA THR A 95 -22.35 10.88 -5.12
C THR A 95 -23.01 9.96 -4.11
N PHE A 96 -22.22 9.23 -3.30
CA PHE A 96 -22.71 8.60 -2.07
C PHE A 96 -21.97 9.22 -0.88
N GLY A 97 -22.63 10.19 -0.24
CA GLY A 97 -22.18 10.85 0.96
C GLY A 97 -23.32 11.66 1.55
N GLY A 98 -23.98 11.12 2.57
CA GLY A 98 -25.04 11.81 3.29
C GLY A 98 -25.06 11.35 4.74
N TYR A 99 -24.50 12.17 5.62
CA TYR A 99 -24.82 12.21 7.04
C TYR A 99 -24.76 13.67 7.47
N LEU A 100 -25.90 14.21 7.90
CA LEU A 100 -26.01 15.39 8.75
C LEU A 100 -27.01 15.08 9.86
N ASP A 101 -26.67 15.62 11.03
CA ASP A 101 -27.27 15.40 12.35
C ASP A 101 -28.67 15.99 12.55
N ALA A 102 -29.31 15.44 13.61
CA ALA A 102 -30.29 16.04 14.55
C ALA A 102 -31.69 15.40 14.58
N PRO A 103 -32.47 15.56 15.67
CA PRO A 103 -32.22 15.07 17.03
C PRO A 103 -33.39 14.18 17.56
N ALA A 104 -33.20 13.65 18.77
CA ALA A 104 -34.11 12.75 19.48
C ALA A 104 -35.55 13.25 19.64
N GLN A 105 -36.52 12.40 19.28
CA GLN A 105 -37.87 12.40 19.86
C GLN A 105 -38.40 10.96 20.03
N ALA A 106 -39.01 10.74 21.19
CA ALA A 106 -39.52 9.48 21.69
C ALA A 106 -40.86 9.09 21.06
N PHE A 107 -40.99 7.83 20.66
CA PHE A 107 -42.22 7.01 20.62
C PHE A 107 -41.70 5.56 20.64
N GLY A 108 -42.08 4.69 21.56
CA GLY A 108 -43.45 4.27 21.85
C GLY A 108 -43.49 2.77 21.57
N GLU A 109 -43.54 1.99 22.64
CA GLU A 109 -43.56 0.53 22.66
C GLU A 109 -44.59 -0.06 21.68
N THR A 110 -44.24 -1.14 20.99
CA THR A 110 -45.07 -2.36 20.89
C THR A 110 -44.19 -3.53 20.44
N LEU A 111 -43.97 -4.43 21.39
CA LEU A 111 -43.43 -5.77 21.24
C LEU A 111 -44.39 -6.67 20.43
N MET A 112 -43.84 -7.55 19.59
CA MET A 112 -44.08 -9.00 19.72
C MET A 112 -42.89 -9.79 19.13
N PRO A 113 -42.47 -10.92 19.74
CA PRO A 113 -41.15 -11.50 19.55
C PRO A 113 -41.12 -12.76 18.65
N GLY A 114 -40.11 -12.83 17.79
CA GLY A 114 -39.69 -14.05 17.09
C GLY A 114 -38.74 -14.88 17.97
N ARG A 115 -39.16 -16.12 18.25
CA ARG A 115 -38.51 -17.10 19.13
C ARG A 115 -37.22 -17.69 18.51
N TYR A 116 -36.12 -17.66 19.26
CA TYR A 116 -35.04 -18.65 19.17
C TYR A 116 -34.85 -19.27 20.57
N PRO A 117 -34.69 -20.60 20.69
CA PRO A 117 -34.69 -21.27 21.99
C PRO A 117 -33.39 -21.00 22.77
N LEU A 118 -33.56 -20.42 23.96
CA LEU A 118 -32.60 -20.40 25.04
C LEU A 118 -32.52 -21.80 25.67
N VAL A 119 -31.39 -22.48 25.52
CA VAL A 119 -31.07 -23.69 26.30
C VAL A 119 -30.66 -23.25 27.70
N VAL A 120 -31.62 -23.23 28.62
CA VAL A 120 -31.37 -23.10 30.06
C VAL A 120 -31.02 -24.48 30.60
N ARG A 121 -29.74 -24.72 30.89
CA ARG A 121 -29.33 -25.88 31.70
C ARG A 121 -29.58 -25.58 33.18
N ARG A 122 -30.58 -26.26 33.75
CA ARG A 122 -30.81 -26.34 35.21
C ARG A 122 -29.59 -26.95 35.91
N ARG A 123 -29.20 -26.33 37.03
CA ARG A 123 -28.29 -26.91 38.03
C ARG A 123 -28.96 -28.11 38.69
N GLY A 124 -28.28 -29.25 38.69
CA GLY A 124 -28.63 -30.43 39.46
C GLY A 124 -27.38 -31.00 40.13
N ALA A 125 -27.45 -31.05 41.47
CA ALA A 125 -26.81 -31.94 42.44
C ALA A 125 -25.34 -32.43 42.27
N HIS A 126 -24.63 -32.28 43.39
CA HIS A 126 -23.35 -32.86 43.77
C HIS A 126 -23.12 -34.30 43.29
N GLN A 127 -21.98 -34.53 42.63
CA GLN A 127 -21.16 -35.73 42.80
C GLN A 127 -19.69 -35.38 42.59
N GLY A 128 -18.84 -35.81 43.51
CA GLY A 128 -17.43 -35.44 43.61
C GLY A 128 -16.62 -35.91 42.40
N ILE A 129 -15.95 -34.97 41.74
CA ILE A 129 -14.92 -35.25 40.74
C ILE A 129 -13.57 -34.89 41.34
N ARG A 130 -12.70 -35.89 41.40
CA ARG A 130 -11.31 -35.82 41.86
C ARG A 130 -10.56 -34.74 41.06
N GLN A 131 -9.86 -33.86 41.77
CA GLN A 131 -8.96 -32.86 41.20
C GLN A 131 -7.86 -33.57 40.40
N CYS A 132 -7.81 -33.30 39.08
CA CYS A 132 -6.61 -33.54 38.28
C CYS A 132 -5.65 -32.35 38.48
N PRO A 133 -4.33 -32.60 38.61
CA PRO A 133 -3.35 -31.54 38.83
C PRO A 133 -3.26 -30.61 37.62
N ARG A 134 -3.21 -29.31 37.89
CA ARG A 134 -2.97 -28.26 36.89
C ARG A 134 -1.55 -28.40 36.34
N GLY A 135 -1.42 -29.13 35.22
CA GLY A 135 -0.25 -29.06 34.37
C GLY A 135 -0.25 -27.72 33.62
N SER A 136 0.76 -26.89 33.87
CA SER A 136 1.03 -25.67 33.10
C SER A 136 1.34 -26.05 31.65
N VAL A 137 0.37 -25.90 30.76
CA VAL A 137 0.59 -25.97 29.31
C VAL A 137 1.40 -24.73 28.93
N GLY A 138 2.72 -24.91 28.82
CA GLY A 138 3.61 -23.86 28.34
C GLY A 138 3.18 -23.40 26.96
N ARG A 139 3.04 -22.08 26.77
CA ARG A 139 2.88 -21.49 25.43
C ARG A 139 4.01 -22.01 24.53
N PRO A 140 3.72 -22.56 23.34
CA PRO A 140 4.78 -22.94 22.41
C PRO A 140 5.61 -21.70 22.07
N LYS A 141 6.93 -21.81 22.26
CA LYS A 141 7.88 -20.77 21.83
C LYS A 141 7.74 -20.63 20.31
N PRO A 142 7.57 -19.42 19.76
CA PRO A 142 7.59 -19.22 18.32
C PRO A 142 8.93 -19.71 17.78
N LEU A 143 8.88 -20.67 16.86
CA LEU A 143 10.08 -21.13 16.16
C LEU A 143 10.67 -19.94 15.39
N PRO A 144 12.00 -19.74 15.42
CA PRO A 144 12.62 -18.70 14.63
C PRO A 144 12.40 -19.01 13.15
N TRP A 145 11.64 -18.16 12.46
CA TRP A 145 11.52 -18.15 11.02
C TRP A 145 12.91 -18.01 10.41
N LYS A 146 13.41 -19.09 9.80
CA LYS A 146 14.58 -19.05 8.92
C LYS A 146 14.05 -18.85 7.51
N ALA A 147 14.18 -17.64 6.99
CA ALA A 147 13.96 -17.41 5.57
C ALA A 147 14.87 -18.36 4.78
N PRO A 148 14.40 -19.01 3.70
CA PRO A 148 15.26 -19.77 2.83
C PRO A 148 16.33 -18.82 2.27
N VAL A 149 17.59 -19.11 2.59
CA VAL A 149 18.74 -18.44 1.99
C VAL A 149 18.76 -18.85 0.52
N THR A 150 18.24 -18.00 -0.36
CA THR A 150 18.36 -18.19 -1.80
C THR A 150 19.78 -17.82 -2.19
N THR A 151 20.67 -18.81 -2.22
CA THR A 151 21.95 -18.67 -2.91
C THR A 151 21.68 -18.42 -4.39
N LYS A 152 22.33 -17.40 -4.96
CA LYS A 152 22.11 -16.84 -6.30
C LYS A 152 22.15 -17.86 -7.45
N ASP A 153 22.72 -19.05 -7.22
CA ASP A 153 22.96 -20.08 -8.25
C ASP A 153 22.17 -21.39 -8.07
N SER A 154 21.29 -21.51 -7.06
CA SER A 154 20.46 -22.71 -6.92
C SER A 154 19.21 -22.58 -7.79
N PRO A 155 18.95 -23.51 -8.74
CA PRO A 155 17.70 -23.49 -9.48
C PRO A 155 16.55 -23.60 -8.48
N ALA A 156 15.63 -22.64 -8.58
CA ALA A 156 14.38 -22.63 -7.81
C ALA A 156 13.78 -24.05 -7.76
N PRO A 157 13.43 -24.59 -6.58
CA PRO A 157 12.78 -25.88 -6.48
C PRO A 157 11.60 -25.97 -7.43
N ALA A 158 11.38 -27.15 -8.02
CA ALA A 158 10.28 -27.35 -8.96
C ALA A 158 8.95 -26.88 -8.34
N GLY A 159 8.22 -26.02 -9.06
CA GLY A 159 6.95 -25.45 -8.59
C GLY A 159 7.06 -24.21 -7.70
N GLN A 160 8.26 -23.71 -7.37
CA GLN A 160 8.42 -22.51 -6.54
C GLN A 160 7.73 -21.28 -7.14
N PHE A 161 7.79 -21.11 -8.47
CA PHE A 161 7.10 -20.02 -9.15
C PHE A 161 5.58 -20.12 -8.98
N GLU A 162 5.00 -21.29 -9.27
CA GLU A 162 3.56 -21.50 -9.16
C GLU A 162 3.08 -21.27 -7.73
N TYR A 163 3.81 -21.80 -6.75
CA TYR A 163 3.54 -21.61 -5.34
C TYR A 163 3.58 -20.13 -4.94
N LEU A 164 4.65 -19.40 -5.27
CA LEU A 164 4.78 -17.99 -4.92
C LEU A 164 3.79 -17.10 -5.69
N ALA A 165 3.48 -17.43 -6.93
CA ALA A 165 2.49 -16.70 -7.73
C ALA A 165 1.09 -16.82 -7.13
N LEU A 166 0.68 -18.04 -6.74
CA LEU A 166 -0.61 -18.27 -6.08
C LEU A 166 -0.68 -17.57 -4.71
N ALA A 167 0.38 -17.67 -3.90
CA ALA A 167 0.47 -16.96 -2.63
C ALA A 167 0.40 -15.43 -2.83
N SER A 168 1.15 -14.89 -3.80
CA SER A 168 1.16 -13.45 -4.08
C SER A 168 -0.19 -12.94 -4.57
N LEU A 169 -0.87 -13.67 -5.47
CA LEU A 169 -2.21 -13.31 -5.92
C LEU A 169 -3.24 -13.43 -4.78
N HIS A 170 -3.04 -14.35 -3.85
CA HIS A 170 -3.87 -14.43 -2.65
C HIS A 170 -3.73 -13.17 -1.78
N LEU A 171 -2.50 -12.68 -1.59
CA LEU A 171 -2.22 -11.50 -0.79
C LEU A 171 -2.68 -10.21 -1.48
N HIS A 172 -2.27 -10.01 -2.72
CA HIS A 172 -2.44 -8.75 -3.44
C HIS A 172 -3.73 -8.68 -4.25
N ARG A 173 -4.53 -9.75 -4.27
CA ARG A 173 -5.80 -9.95 -5.00
C ARG A 173 -5.64 -10.05 -6.50
N SER A 174 -4.78 -9.21 -7.07
CA SER A 174 -4.48 -9.21 -8.49
C SER A 174 -3.08 -8.68 -8.77
N ALA A 175 -2.51 -9.08 -9.90
CA ALA A 175 -1.23 -8.58 -10.38
C ALA A 175 -1.10 -8.76 -11.90
N THR A 176 -0.35 -7.87 -12.54
CA THR A 176 0.02 -8.04 -13.95
C THR A 176 1.15 -9.06 -14.11
N THR A 177 1.42 -9.49 -15.36
CA THR A 177 2.56 -10.38 -15.64
C THR A 177 3.89 -9.78 -15.14
N ALA A 178 4.13 -8.49 -15.40
CA ALA A 178 5.37 -7.81 -15.02
C ALA A 178 5.51 -7.70 -13.50
N GLN A 179 4.41 -7.45 -12.79
CA GLN A 179 4.40 -7.43 -11.34
C GLN A 179 4.67 -8.82 -10.75
N LEU A 180 4.07 -9.88 -11.30
CA LEU A 180 4.34 -11.25 -10.86
C LEU A 180 5.80 -11.64 -11.13
N GLN A 181 6.36 -11.28 -12.29
CA GLN A 181 7.78 -11.45 -12.57
C GLN A 181 8.62 -10.72 -11.51
N ALA A 182 8.38 -9.43 -11.29
CA ALA A 182 9.12 -8.64 -10.31
C ALA A 182 8.99 -9.20 -8.88
N LEU A 183 7.83 -9.72 -8.50
CA LEU A 183 7.64 -10.38 -7.20
C LEU A 183 8.44 -11.67 -7.10
N VAL A 184 8.18 -12.65 -7.97
CA VAL A 184 8.56 -14.04 -7.70
C VAL A 184 9.75 -14.54 -8.52
N ALA A 185 10.12 -13.84 -9.60
CA ALA A 185 11.11 -14.29 -10.55
C ALA A 185 11.73 -13.11 -11.34
N PRO A 186 12.39 -12.14 -10.66
CA PRO A 186 12.83 -10.89 -11.28
C PRO A 186 13.80 -11.10 -12.45
N ASP A 187 14.66 -12.11 -12.37
CA ASP A 187 15.68 -12.42 -13.39
C ASP A 187 15.17 -13.36 -14.49
N THR A 188 13.90 -13.78 -14.43
CA THR A 188 13.31 -14.68 -15.42
C THR A 188 12.71 -13.90 -16.57
N ASP A 189 12.98 -14.31 -17.81
CA ASP A 189 12.38 -13.71 -19.00
C ASP A 189 10.83 -13.70 -18.93
N ILE A 190 10.24 -12.55 -19.28
CA ILE A 190 8.79 -12.33 -19.19
C ILE A 190 7.98 -13.36 -20.01
N SER A 191 8.53 -13.90 -21.11
CA SER A 191 7.86 -14.92 -21.93
C SER A 191 7.74 -16.26 -21.19
N ILE A 192 8.72 -16.61 -20.34
CA ILE A 192 8.69 -17.80 -19.49
C ILE A 192 7.64 -17.63 -18.41
N VAL A 193 7.59 -16.44 -17.78
CA VAL A 193 6.54 -16.09 -16.81
C VAL A 193 5.15 -16.23 -17.44
N ARG A 194 4.92 -15.64 -18.62
CA ARG A 194 3.65 -15.79 -19.37
C ARG A 194 3.31 -17.24 -19.67
N ARG A 195 4.29 -18.08 -19.99
CA ARG A 195 4.07 -19.52 -20.24
C ARG A 195 3.60 -20.24 -18.96
N ARG A 196 4.22 -19.94 -17.82
CA ARG A 196 3.83 -20.49 -16.51
C ARG A 196 2.44 -20.01 -16.08
N LEU A 197 2.12 -18.73 -16.26
CA LEU A 197 0.78 -18.20 -15.99
C LEU A 197 -0.29 -18.85 -16.89
N ARG A 198 -0.01 -19.05 -18.19
CA ARG A 198 -0.91 -19.79 -19.08
C ARG A 198 -1.16 -21.23 -18.61
N LYS A 199 -0.17 -21.89 -17.99
CA LYS A 199 -0.35 -23.22 -17.40
C LYS A 199 -1.29 -23.17 -16.20
N LEU A 200 -1.08 -22.22 -15.26
CA LEU A 200 -1.99 -22.03 -14.12
C LEU A 200 -3.43 -21.69 -14.56
N HIS A 201 -3.57 -20.89 -15.61
CA HIS A 201 -4.87 -20.56 -16.21
C HIS A 201 -5.54 -21.81 -16.81
N LYS A 202 -4.82 -22.62 -17.60
CA LYS A 202 -5.33 -23.90 -18.13
C LYS A 202 -5.74 -24.89 -17.04
N GLN A 203 -5.10 -24.82 -15.88
CA GLN A 203 -5.45 -25.63 -14.70
C GLN A 203 -6.64 -25.07 -13.92
N GLY A 204 -7.22 -23.93 -14.35
CA GLY A 204 -8.35 -23.29 -13.69
C GLY A 204 -8.00 -22.67 -12.33
N LEU A 205 -6.72 -22.40 -12.04
CA LEU A 205 -6.27 -21.83 -10.76
C LEU A 205 -6.23 -20.30 -10.78
N ILE A 206 -5.99 -19.70 -11.95
CA ILE A 206 -6.03 -18.26 -12.14
C ILE A 206 -6.89 -17.92 -13.34
N ASP A 207 -7.42 -16.72 -13.34
CA ASP A 207 -8.13 -16.11 -14.46
C ASP A 207 -7.58 -14.69 -14.66
N PHE A 208 -7.95 -14.00 -15.73
CA PHE A 208 -7.49 -12.64 -16.00
C PHE A 208 -8.56 -11.77 -16.65
N THR A 209 -8.39 -10.46 -16.45
CA THR A 209 -9.13 -9.43 -17.18
C THR A 209 -8.15 -8.49 -17.85
N ASP A 210 -8.54 -7.93 -18.98
CA ASP A 210 -7.72 -6.96 -19.71
C ASP A 210 -7.85 -5.57 -19.07
N ILE A 211 -6.71 -4.89 -18.94
CA ILE A 211 -6.66 -3.49 -18.49
C ILE A 211 -6.16 -2.61 -19.63
N SER A 212 -6.73 -1.41 -19.72
CA SER A 212 -6.38 -0.46 -20.77
C SER A 212 -4.96 0.07 -20.63
N GLU A 213 -4.41 0.10 -19.41
CA GLU A 213 -3.10 0.64 -19.09
C GLU A 213 -2.35 -0.24 -18.08
N PRO A 214 -1.11 -0.68 -18.38
CA PRO A 214 -0.45 -0.56 -19.68
C PRO A 214 -1.20 -1.33 -20.78
N ARG A 215 -1.13 -0.84 -22.03
CA ARG A 215 -1.98 -1.29 -23.14
C ARG A 215 -1.98 -2.82 -23.30
N ASN A 216 -3.16 -3.42 -23.27
CA ASN A 216 -3.39 -4.86 -23.43
C ASN A 216 -2.66 -5.73 -22.39
N ALA A 217 -2.49 -5.23 -21.17
CA ALA A 217 -1.97 -6.04 -20.09
C ALA A 217 -3.06 -6.93 -19.49
N HIS A 218 -2.69 -8.16 -19.16
CA HIS A 218 -3.54 -9.05 -18.39
C HIS A 218 -3.33 -8.81 -16.90
N LEU A 219 -4.43 -8.60 -16.20
CA LEU A 219 -4.49 -8.55 -14.77
C LEU A 219 -5.01 -9.89 -14.25
N TYR A 220 -4.12 -10.66 -13.65
CA TYR A 220 -4.43 -11.99 -13.14
C TYR A 220 -5.04 -11.93 -11.74
N TYR A 221 -5.98 -12.82 -11.45
CA TYR A 221 -6.57 -13.04 -10.14
C TYR A 221 -6.83 -14.54 -9.90
N LEU A 222 -7.03 -14.94 -8.65
CA LEU A 222 -7.32 -16.34 -8.31
C LEU A 222 -8.78 -16.67 -8.63
N THR A 223 -9.01 -17.82 -9.27
CA THR A 223 -10.34 -18.46 -9.32
C THR A 223 -10.72 -18.99 -7.93
N GLU A 224 -11.94 -19.50 -7.77
CA GLU A 224 -12.32 -20.18 -6.52
C GLU A 224 -11.40 -21.37 -6.19
N ALA A 225 -11.07 -22.21 -7.18
CA ALA A 225 -10.14 -23.32 -7.01
C ALA A 225 -8.74 -22.84 -6.63
N GLY A 226 -8.25 -21.76 -7.26
CA GLY A 226 -6.98 -21.12 -6.92
C GLY A 226 -6.96 -20.57 -5.49
N ARG A 227 -8.05 -19.92 -5.05
CA ARG A 227 -8.19 -19.41 -3.68
C ARG A 227 -8.19 -20.54 -2.65
N ALA A 228 -8.94 -21.60 -2.90
CA ALA A 228 -8.99 -22.77 -2.01
C ALA A 228 -7.63 -23.46 -1.89
N LEU A 229 -6.84 -23.50 -2.97
CA LEU A 229 -5.48 -24.02 -2.95
C LEU A 229 -4.52 -23.07 -2.21
N ALA A 230 -4.56 -21.78 -2.54
CA ALA A 230 -3.68 -20.78 -1.93
C ALA A 230 -3.93 -20.62 -0.42
N ALA A 231 -5.18 -20.75 0.04
CA ALA A 231 -5.52 -20.70 1.46
C ALA A 231 -4.85 -21.83 2.29
N LYS A 232 -4.41 -22.91 1.66
CA LYS A 232 -3.67 -24.01 2.31
C LYS A 232 -2.17 -23.73 2.41
N ILE A 233 -1.68 -22.65 1.79
CA ILE A 233 -0.28 -22.25 1.89
C ILE A 233 -0.06 -21.66 3.30
N PRO A 234 0.78 -22.28 4.15
CA PRO A 234 0.93 -21.87 5.55
C PRO A 234 1.27 -20.38 5.74
N GLU A 235 2.07 -19.83 4.85
CA GLU A 235 2.59 -18.46 4.88
C GLU A 235 1.50 -17.39 4.67
N VAL A 236 0.34 -17.78 4.13
CA VAL A 236 -0.82 -16.90 3.92
C VAL A 236 -2.08 -17.35 4.67
N GLY A 237 -2.12 -18.61 5.17
CA GLY A 237 -3.32 -19.23 5.75
C GLY A 237 -3.76 -18.68 7.11
N ASP A 238 -2.84 -18.19 7.94
CA ASP A 238 -3.16 -17.69 9.30
C ASP A 238 -3.62 -16.21 9.32
N ARG A 239 -3.95 -15.62 8.16
CA ARG A 239 -4.23 -14.19 8.07
C ARG A 239 -5.69 -13.88 8.36
N THR A 240 -5.92 -12.93 9.26
CA THR A 240 -7.23 -12.48 9.76
C THR A 240 -8.03 -11.63 8.78
N SER A 241 -7.45 -11.27 7.62
CA SER A 241 -8.13 -10.43 6.62
C SER A 241 -9.25 -11.24 5.93
N PRO A 242 -10.47 -10.69 5.80
CA PRO A 242 -11.57 -11.40 5.17
C PRO A 242 -11.19 -11.84 3.75
N GLN A 243 -11.39 -13.12 3.43
CA GLN A 243 -11.28 -13.56 2.05
C GLN A 243 -12.34 -12.86 1.21
N GLN A 244 -11.92 -12.06 0.26
CA GLN A 244 -12.82 -11.40 -0.66
C GLN A 244 -12.90 -12.22 -1.95
N ASN A 245 -14.10 -12.75 -2.22
CA ASN A 245 -14.41 -13.43 -3.47
C ASN A 245 -14.64 -12.37 -4.56
N PHE A 246 -13.60 -12.05 -5.31
CA PHE A 246 -13.73 -11.15 -6.45
C PHE A 246 -13.91 -11.94 -7.75
N ASP A 247 -14.81 -11.40 -8.58
CA ASP A 247 -14.89 -11.67 -10.01
C ASP A 247 -14.13 -10.59 -10.79
N ALA A 248 -14.15 -10.65 -12.12
CA ALA A 248 -13.48 -9.67 -12.98
C ALA A 248 -13.91 -8.21 -12.69
N ILE A 249 -15.19 -7.98 -12.37
CA ILE A 249 -15.72 -6.64 -12.08
C ILE A 249 -15.16 -6.14 -10.75
N GLY A 250 -15.24 -6.95 -9.70
CA GLY A 250 -14.74 -6.61 -8.37
C GLY A 250 -13.24 -6.29 -8.38
N VAL A 251 -12.46 -7.07 -9.13
CA VAL A 251 -11.02 -6.80 -9.32
C VAL A 251 -10.80 -5.45 -9.99
N ARG A 252 -11.55 -5.12 -11.06
CA ARG A 252 -11.39 -3.84 -11.78
C ARG A 252 -11.76 -2.63 -10.93
N LEU A 253 -12.80 -2.72 -10.09
CA LEU A 253 -13.22 -1.61 -9.23
C LEU A 253 -12.18 -1.28 -8.15
N LEU A 254 -11.45 -2.29 -7.66
CA LEU A 254 -10.42 -2.13 -6.63
C LEU A 254 -9.00 -1.97 -7.21
N LEU A 255 -8.86 -2.15 -8.51
CA LEU A 255 -7.60 -2.13 -9.22
C LEU A 255 -6.76 -0.90 -8.85
N PRO A 256 -7.28 0.33 -8.89
CA PRO A 256 -6.42 1.49 -8.77
C PRO A 256 -5.74 1.61 -7.39
N HIS A 257 -6.43 1.24 -6.30
CA HIS A 257 -5.84 1.20 -4.95
C HIS A 257 -4.89 0.01 -4.77
N THR A 258 -5.35 -1.19 -5.13
CA THR A 258 -4.55 -2.42 -4.94
C THR A 258 -3.25 -2.39 -5.75
N GLN A 259 -3.25 -1.75 -6.92
CA GLN A 259 -2.06 -1.54 -7.73
C GLN A 259 -1.08 -0.56 -7.08
N ALA A 260 -1.55 0.54 -6.50
CA ALA A 260 -0.67 1.49 -5.81
C ALA A 260 0.00 0.83 -4.58
N VAL A 261 -0.76 0.02 -3.82
CA VAL A 261 -0.23 -0.79 -2.72
C VAL A 261 0.81 -1.80 -3.21
N LEU A 262 0.53 -2.53 -4.30
CA LEU A 262 1.49 -3.49 -4.87
C LEU A 262 2.73 -2.82 -5.47
N ARG A 263 2.59 -1.66 -6.13
CA ARG A 263 3.73 -0.85 -6.62
C ARG A 263 4.62 -0.42 -5.46
N THR A 264 4.02 0.00 -4.34
CA THR A 264 4.75 0.33 -3.12
C THR A 264 5.53 -0.89 -2.61
N HIS A 265 4.88 -2.05 -2.50
CA HIS A 265 5.56 -3.29 -2.10
C HIS A 265 6.77 -3.61 -3.01
N LEU A 266 6.57 -3.52 -4.33
CA LEU A 266 7.62 -3.79 -5.33
C LEU A 266 8.80 -2.81 -5.20
N ALA A 267 8.56 -1.54 -4.87
CA ALA A 267 9.62 -0.56 -4.62
C ALA A 267 10.52 -0.98 -3.44
N PHE A 268 9.90 -1.39 -2.31
CA PHE A 268 10.65 -1.92 -1.17
C PHE A 268 11.38 -3.22 -1.50
N LEU A 269 10.78 -4.08 -2.33
CA LEU A 269 11.36 -5.35 -2.72
C LEU A 269 12.58 -5.18 -3.62
N ALA A 270 12.51 -4.26 -4.58
CA ALA A 270 13.64 -3.92 -5.44
C ALA A 270 14.80 -3.32 -4.63
N ASP A 271 14.52 -2.31 -3.80
CA ASP A 271 15.53 -1.67 -2.95
C ASP A 271 16.18 -2.65 -1.95
N ALA A 272 15.40 -3.56 -1.37
CA ALA A 272 15.95 -4.61 -0.52
C ALA A 272 16.91 -5.54 -1.25
N ARG A 273 16.59 -5.94 -2.49
CA ARG A 273 17.45 -6.81 -3.30
C ARG A 273 18.76 -6.13 -3.66
N GLU A 274 18.71 -4.86 -4.05
CA GLU A 274 19.92 -4.07 -4.33
C GLU A 274 20.83 -3.95 -3.11
N ARG A 275 20.23 -3.79 -1.93
CA ARG A 275 20.93 -3.64 -0.65
C ARG A 275 21.26 -4.98 0.01
N ASP A 276 20.83 -6.09 -0.59
CA ASP A 276 20.93 -7.45 -0.07
C ASP A 276 20.36 -7.56 1.37
N ASP A 277 19.26 -6.85 1.60
CA ASP A 277 18.47 -6.90 2.83
C ASP A 277 17.49 -8.08 2.79
N SER A 278 17.12 -8.61 3.96
CA SER A 278 16.17 -9.72 4.01
C SER A 278 14.75 -9.18 3.98
N TYR A 279 14.18 -9.18 2.78
CA TYR A 279 12.81 -8.81 2.50
C TYR A 279 12.35 -9.52 1.22
N GLY A 280 11.31 -10.34 1.32
CA GLY A 280 10.78 -11.16 0.25
C GLY A 280 9.33 -10.86 -0.11
N PRO A 281 8.78 -11.57 -1.12
CA PRO A 281 7.43 -11.32 -1.64
C PRO A 281 6.29 -11.54 -0.62
N LEU A 282 6.54 -12.31 0.45
CA LEU A 282 5.55 -12.64 1.48
C LEU A 282 5.71 -11.82 2.77
N ASP A 283 6.75 -10.98 2.84
CA ASP A 283 7.04 -10.11 3.99
C ASP A 283 6.19 -8.82 4.01
N TRP A 284 5.27 -8.70 3.05
CA TRP A 284 4.23 -7.69 2.98
C TRP A 284 2.87 -8.32 3.31
N THR A 285 2.16 -7.73 4.27
CA THR A 285 0.82 -8.19 4.66
C THR A 285 -0.19 -7.09 4.34
N PRO A 286 -0.97 -7.21 3.25
CA PRO A 286 -2.02 -6.26 2.92
C PRO A 286 -3.14 -6.26 3.98
N GLU A 287 -3.78 -5.11 4.15
CA GLU A 287 -5.02 -4.93 4.93
C GLU A 287 -4.97 -5.52 6.35
N VAL A 288 -3.99 -5.08 7.14
CA VAL A 288 -3.88 -5.48 8.54
C VAL A 288 -4.83 -4.65 9.38
N SER A 289 -5.76 -5.34 10.05
CA SER A 289 -6.77 -4.74 10.93
C SER A 289 -6.53 -5.12 12.38
N HIS A 290 -6.63 -4.14 13.27
CA HIS A 290 -6.72 -4.35 14.71
C HIS A 290 -8.02 -3.75 15.22
N ARG A 291 -8.92 -4.62 15.70
CA ARG A 291 -10.18 -4.23 16.33
C ARG A 291 -10.05 -4.34 17.84
N TRP A 292 -10.60 -3.37 18.55
CA TRP A 292 -10.61 -3.37 20.02
C TRP A 292 -11.98 -3.14 20.65
N SER A 293 -13.00 -2.93 19.83
CA SER A 293 -14.39 -3.08 20.26
C SER A 293 -15.23 -3.59 19.11
N ASP A 294 -16.47 -3.97 19.40
CA ASP A 294 -17.44 -4.36 18.38
C ASP A 294 -17.92 -3.16 17.54
N ARG A 295 -17.58 -1.92 17.94
CA ARG A 295 -17.90 -0.72 17.18
C ARG A 295 -16.94 -0.59 16.01
N LYS A 296 -17.48 -0.37 14.82
CA LYS A 296 -16.68 -0.18 13.59
C LYS A 296 -15.66 0.96 13.68
N ALA A 297 -15.93 1.99 14.48
CA ALA A 297 -15.03 3.14 14.71
C ALA A 297 -13.83 2.80 15.62
N ASP A 298 -13.81 1.60 16.19
CA ASP A 298 -12.77 1.09 17.10
C ASP A 298 -11.93 0.02 16.39
N GLU A 299 -11.51 0.39 15.18
CA GLU A 299 -10.63 -0.39 14.32
C GLU A 299 -9.57 0.54 13.72
N VAL A 300 -8.32 0.09 13.69
CA VAL A 300 -7.31 0.64 12.79
C VAL A 300 -7.04 -0.40 11.70
N ARG A 301 -7.02 0.06 10.45
CA ARG A 301 -6.75 -0.80 9.29
C ARG A 301 -5.69 -0.15 8.42
N ALA A 302 -4.50 -0.73 8.44
CA ALA A 302 -3.40 -0.35 7.56
C ALA A 302 -3.64 -0.93 6.16
N ASP A 303 -3.32 -0.17 5.11
CA ASP A 303 -3.27 -0.72 3.75
C ASP A 303 -2.26 -1.87 3.65
N ALA A 304 -1.15 -1.80 4.41
CA ALA A 304 -0.26 -2.93 4.61
C ALA A 304 0.58 -2.87 5.89
N LEU A 305 1.16 -4.02 6.24
CA LEU A 305 2.25 -4.16 7.20
C LEU A 305 3.48 -4.73 6.50
N LEU A 306 4.58 -3.99 6.57
CA LEU A 306 5.92 -4.35 6.14
C LEU A 306 6.70 -5.03 7.27
N ARG A 307 7.36 -6.16 6.99
CA ARG A 307 8.35 -6.79 7.88
C ARG A 307 9.69 -6.82 7.16
N TYR A 308 10.70 -6.15 7.69
CA TYR A 308 11.94 -5.92 6.97
C TYR A 308 13.14 -6.19 7.87
N THR A 309 14.20 -6.79 7.34
CA THR A 309 15.47 -6.89 8.08
C THR A 309 16.61 -6.33 7.27
N ALA A 310 17.09 -5.15 7.68
CA ALA A 310 18.23 -4.51 7.06
C ALA A 310 19.54 -5.12 7.52
N ARG A 311 20.49 -5.21 6.61
CA ARG A 311 21.89 -5.45 6.91
C ARG A 311 22.58 -4.12 7.22
N ARG A 312 23.34 -4.08 8.29
CA ARG A 312 24.13 -2.93 8.73
C ARG A 312 25.54 -3.41 9.07
N ALA A 313 26.51 -2.50 9.08
CA ALA A 313 27.92 -2.83 9.35
C ALA A 313 28.14 -3.56 10.69
N GLY A 314 27.27 -3.35 11.69
CA GLY A 314 27.30 -3.99 13.00
C GLY A 314 26.30 -5.14 13.22
N GLY A 315 25.60 -5.59 12.18
CA GLY A 315 24.64 -6.71 12.31
C GLY A 315 23.34 -6.51 11.53
N ARG A 316 22.25 -7.05 12.07
CA ARG A 316 20.92 -7.00 11.43
C ARG A 316 19.98 -6.12 12.25
N ALA A 317 19.22 -5.27 11.56
CA ALA A 317 18.22 -4.40 12.16
C ALA A 317 16.83 -4.79 11.66
N HIS A 318 15.92 -5.09 12.59
CA HIS A 318 14.54 -5.44 12.27
C HIS A 318 13.67 -4.19 12.25
N PHE A 319 12.98 -3.97 11.14
CA PHE A 319 12.02 -2.89 10.96
C PHE A 319 10.61 -3.47 10.72
N ARG A 320 9.62 -2.76 11.24
CA ARG A 320 8.21 -2.97 10.92
C ARG A 320 7.60 -1.62 10.59
N ALA A 321 6.74 -1.58 9.57
CA ALA A 321 6.01 -0.38 9.22
C ALA A 321 4.57 -0.72 8.84
N MET A 322 3.61 0.03 9.38
CA MET A 322 2.28 0.15 8.83
C MET A 322 2.34 1.16 7.70
N VAL A 323 1.91 0.74 6.51
CA VAL A 323 1.94 1.55 5.30
C VAL A 323 0.51 1.95 4.94
N GLU A 324 0.33 3.24 4.68
CA GLU A 324 -0.91 3.81 4.17
C GLU A 324 -0.64 4.38 2.78
N VAL A 325 -1.46 4.00 1.81
CA VAL A 325 -1.38 4.52 0.44
C VAL A 325 -2.55 5.45 0.21
N ASP A 326 -2.27 6.71 -0.09
CA ASP A 326 -3.29 7.71 -0.36
C ASP A 326 -3.19 8.20 -1.80
N ARG A 327 -4.29 8.03 -2.54
CA ARG A 327 -4.38 8.34 -3.96
C ARG A 327 -5.06 9.67 -4.24
N ALA A 328 -5.12 10.55 -3.24
CA ALA A 328 -5.83 11.83 -3.30
C ALA A 328 -7.32 11.73 -3.66
N THR A 329 -7.93 10.54 -3.55
CA THR A 329 -9.35 10.31 -3.90
C THR A 329 -10.31 10.87 -2.86
N TYR A 330 -9.81 11.16 -1.66
CA TYR A 330 -10.56 11.76 -0.56
C TYR A 330 -9.80 12.98 -0.03
N GLY A 331 -10.53 13.88 0.63
CA GLY A 331 -9.94 15.03 1.33
C GLY A 331 -8.91 14.63 2.39
N SER A 332 -8.00 15.55 2.72
CA SER A 332 -6.90 15.33 3.69
C SER A 332 -7.41 14.92 5.08
N GLU A 333 -8.64 15.28 5.46
CA GLU A 333 -9.30 14.85 6.70
C GLU A 333 -9.34 13.33 6.91
N ARG A 334 -9.40 12.55 5.82
CA ARG A 334 -9.40 11.10 5.91
C ARG A 334 -8.03 10.56 6.35
N LEU A 335 -6.94 11.20 5.94
CA LEU A 335 -5.60 10.89 6.42
C LEU A 335 -5.46 11.24 7.90
N THR A 336 -5.96 12.41 8.32
CA THR A 336 -6.02 12.81 9.73
C THR A 336 -6.78 11.81 10.58
N THR A 337 -7.90 11.29 10.07
CA THR A 337 -8.71 10.27 10.74
C THR A 337 -7.92 8.96 10.89
N LYS A 338 -7.20 8.51 9.86
CA LYS A 338 -6.31 7.35 9.94
C LYS A 338 -5.21 7.55 10.99
N LEU A 339 -4.55 8.71 10.97
CA LEU A 339 -3.48 9.04 11.92
C LEU A 339 -4.00 9.08 13.38
N THR A 340 -5.19 9.64 13.58
CA THR A 340 -5.87 9.63 14.88
C THR A 340 -6.23 8.21 15.33
N ALA A 341 -6.66 7.33 14.41
CA ALA A 341 -6.94 5.93 14.72
C ALA A 341 -5.67 5.17 15.17
N TYR A 342 -4.51 5.44 14.56
CA TYR A 342 -3.23 4.89 15.03
C TYR A 342 -2.89 5.38 16.43
N ALA A 343 -3.07 6.67 16.72
CA ALA A 343 -2.81 7.22 18.06
C ALA A 343 -3.73 6.59 19.12
N ARG A 344 -5.00 6.34 18.78
CA ARG A 344 -5.93 5.60 19.66
C ARG A 344 -5.45 4.16 19.89
N PHE A 345 -4.99 3.48 18.85
CA PHE A 345 -4.47 2.12 18.96
C PHE A 345 -3.17 2.05 19.78
N TYR A 346 -2.29 3.04 19.63
CA TYR A 346 -1.04 3.15 20.39
C TYR A 346 -1.28 3.27 21.90
N GLU A 347 -2.25 4.08 22.30
CA GLU A 347 -2.57 4.33 23.71
C GLU A 347 -3.55 3.31 24.32
N LEU A 348 -4.12 2.43 23.51
CA LEU A 348 -5.14 1.49 23.97
C LEU A 348 -4.56 0.50 24.98
N THR A 349 -4.97 0.61 26.23
CA THR A 349 -4.70 -0.38 27.30
C THR A 349 -5.96 -1.19 27.60
N PRO A 350 -5.87 -2.53 27.78
CA PRO A 350 -7.03 -3.33 28.17
C PRO A 350 -7.56 -2.88 29.54
N THR A 351 -8.86 -2.61 29.66
CA THR A 351 -9.48 -2.39 30.97
C THR A 351 -9.72 -3.75 31.63
N PRO A 352 -9.11 -4.05 32.80
CA PRO A 352 -9.30 -5.34 33.46
C PRO A 352 -10.76 -5.52 33.89
N VAL A 353 -11.42 -6.52 33.32
CA VAL A 353 -12.81 -6.87 33.66
C VAL A 353 -12.86 -7.45 35.07
N GLY A 354 -13.57 -6.80 35.99
CA GLY A 354 -13.93 -7.39 37.30
C GLY A 354 -13.16 -6.89 38.54
N ARG A 355 -12.27 -5.91 38.43
CA ARG A 355 -11.79 -5.14 39.60
C ARG A 355 -12.21 -3.69 39.43
N ARG A 356 -12.74 -3.05 40.49
CA ARG A 356 -12.77 -1.58 40.56
C ARG A 356 -11.34 -1.11 40.26
N GLY A 357 -11.12 -0.56 39.07
CA GLY A 357 -9.81 -0.18 38.59
C GLY A 357 -9.23 0.86 39.54
N THR A 358 -8.23 0.47 40.33
CA THR A 358 -7.34 1.47 40.93
C THR A 358 -6.57 2.12 39.78
N ILE A 359 -6.29 3.42 39.89
CA ILE A 359 -5.49 4.17 38.89
C ILE A 359 -4.17 3.44 38.62
N GLU A 360 -3.59 2.82 39.65
CA GLU A 360 -2.37 2.00 39.58
C GLU A 360 -2.51 0.77 38.67
N ALA A 361 -3.66 0.09 38.66
CA ALA A 361 -3.87 -1.10 37.82
C ALA A 361 -4.03 -0.73 36.33
N ALA A 362 -4.58 0.45 36.05
CA ALA A 362 -4.64 0.99 34.69
C ALA A 362 -3.26 1.47 34.20
N GLN A 363 -2.44 2.05 35.09
CA GLN A 363 -1.07 2.46 34.78
C GLN A 363 -0.11 1.27 34.57
N ALA A 364 -0.41 0.12 35.16
CA ALA A 364 0.37 -1.11 34.98
C ALA A 364 -0.03 -1.95 33.74
N ALA A 365 -1.14 -1.61 33.07
CA ALA A 365 -1.61 -2.36 31.91
C ALA A 365 -0.74 -2.08 30.67
N GLU A 366 -0.23 -3.13 30.04
CA GLU A 366 0.51 -2.97 28.79
C GLU A 366 -0.43 -2.59 27.63
N PRO A 367 0.03 -1.73 26.69
CA PRO A 367 -0.74 -1.41 25.50
C PRO A 367 -1.06 -2.64 24.65
N VAL A 368 -2.28 -2.72 24.12
CA VAL A 368 -2.80 -3.84 23.31
C VAL A 368 -1.93 -4.15 22.10
N TYR A 369 -1.29 -3.14 21.49
CA TYR A 369 -0.44 -3.38 20.33
C TYR A 369 0.73 -4.34 20.64
N LYS A 370 1.15 -4.47 21.91
CA LYS A 370 2.25 -5.35 22.32
C LYS A 370 1.93 -6.83 22.16
N ASP A 371 0.65 -7.20 22.13
CA ASP A 371 0.21 -8.56 21.79
C ASP A 371 0.61 -8.96 20.37
N PHE A 372 0.74 -7.97 19.47
CA PHE A 372 1.03 -8.16 18.06
C PHE A 372 2.48 -7.78 17.71
N TYR A 373 3.02 -6.77 18.39
CA TYR A 373 4.29 -6.13 18.03
C TYR A 373 5.15 -5.82 19.26
N PRO A 374 6.40 -6.34 19.32
CA PRO A 374 7.35 -5.98 20.38
C PRO A 374 7.62 -4.46 20.51
N ARG A 375 7.49 -3.73 19.41
CA ARG A 375 7.53 -2.26 19.34
C ARG A 375 6.48 -1.83 18.32
N PHE A 376 5.84 -0.68 18.56
CA PHE A 376 4.86 -0.16 17.63
C PHE A 376 5.49 0.03 16.23
N PRO A 377 4.86 -0.44 15.14
CA PRO A 377 5.38 -0.26 13.79
C PRO A 377 5.52 1.22 13.42
N ARG A 378 6.49 1.55 12.56
CA ARG A 378 6.59 2.88 11.95
C ARG A 378 5.34 3.17 11.12
N LEU A 379 5.00 4.44 10.93
CA LEU A 379 3.89 4.85 10.06
C LEU A 379 4.46 5.45 8.77
N LEU A 380 4.19 4.81 7.63
CA LEU A 380 4.67 5.28 6.33
C LEU A 380 3.47 5.65 5.46
N PHE A 381 3.38 6.92 5.10
CA PHE A 381 2.36 7.42 4.18
C PHE A 381 2.95 7.55 2.79
N VAL A 382 2.37 6.86 1.81
CA VAL A 382 2.80 6.89 0.42
C VAL A 382 1.70 7.57 -0.40
N LEU A 383 2.03 8.73 -0.96
CA LEU A 383 1.10 9.55 -1.73
C LEU A 383 1.26 9.26 -3.23
N ASP A 384 0.15 9.09 -3.94
CA ASP A 384 0.15 8.73 -5.37
C ASP A 384 -0.99 9.45 -6.11
N HIS A 385 -0.92 9.39 -7.45
CA HIS A 385 -2.05 9.62 -8.36
C HIS A 385 -2.54 11.06 -8.52
N ASP A 386 -1.73 12.06 -8.16
CA ASP A 386 -2.01 13.47 -8.40
C ASP A 386 -0.74 14.24 -8.81
N SER A 387 -0.87 15.53 -9.11
CA SER A 387 0.29 16.40 -9.32
C SER A 387 1.19 16.45 -8.11
N ARG A 388 2.51 16.49 -8.34
CA ARG A 388 3.54 16.60 -7.31
C ARG A 388 3.26 17.72 -6.31
N THR A 389 2.91 18.91 -6.78
CA THR A 389 2.55 20.06 -5.93
C THR A 389 1.40 19.74 -4.97
N ARG A 390 0.31 19.11 -5.45
CA ARG A 390 -0.82 18.73 -4.58
C ARG A 390 -0.41 17.67 -3.57
N MET A 391 0.48 16.75 -3.92
CA MET A 391 0.98 15.74 -2.99
C MET A 391 1.89 16.35 -1.92
N LEU A 392 2.71 17.34 -2.26
CA LEU A 392 3.50 18.08 -1.27
C LEU A 392 2.61 18.85 -0.28
N HIS A 393 1.58 19.56 -0.77
CA HIS A 393 0.60 20.20 0.13
C HIS A 393 -0.11 19.20 1.04
N ARG A 394 -0.37 17.97 0.57
CA ARG A 394 -0.95 16.91 1.42
C ARG A 394 0.02 16.42 2.51
N ILE A 395 1.34 16.44 2.26
CA ILE A 395 2.33 16.17 3.32
C ILE A 395 2.26 17.27 4.37
N GLU A 396 2.19 18.54 3.94
CA GLU A 396 2.04 19.69 4.84
C GLU A 396 0.74 19.60 5.67
N ASP A 397 -0.39 19.29 5.02
CA ASP A 397 -1.68 19.06 5.71
C ASP A 397 -1.55 17.96 6.79
N LEU A 398 -0.82 16.88 6.47
CA LEU A 398 -0.63 15.76 7.40
C LEU A 398 0.27 16.14 8.58
N GLN A 399 1.28 16.99 8.37
CA GLN A 399 2.12 17.54 9.42
C GLN A 399 1.33 18.49 10.33
N ILE A 400 0.51 19.37 9.76
CA ILE A 400 -0.39 20.26 10.52
C ILE A 400 -1.34 19.42 11.37
N ALA A 401 -2.01 18.43 10.77
CA ALA A 401 -2.90 17.52 11.48
C ALA A 401 -2.20 16.72 12.59
N ALA A 402 -0.93 16.38 12.40
CA ALA A 402 -0.12 15.71 13.41
C ALA A 402 0.23 16.63 14.60
N ALA A 403 0.46 17.91 14.35
CA ALA A 403 0.75 18.92 15.37
C ALA A 403 -0.51 19.34 16.16
N ASP A 404 -1.64 19.52 15.48
CA ASP A 404 -2.89 20.02 16.08
C ASP A 404 -3.58 19.00 16.99
N ASN A 405 -3.34 17.70 16.80
CA ASN A 405 -3.92 16.65 17.61
C ASN A 405 -2.93 16.18 18.69
N LEU A 406 -3.17 16.59 19.94
CA LEU A 406 -2.30 16.24 21.08
C LEU A 406 -2.04 14.72 21.23
N ARG A 407 -3.04 13.88 20.91
CA ARG A 407 -2.88 12.41 20.98
C ARG A 407 -1.88 11.91 19.94
N VAL A 408 -1.98 12.45 18.72
CA VAL A 408 -1.06 12.13 17.63
C VAL A 408 0.33 12.66 17.95
N ALA A 409 0.45 13.91 18.37
CA ALA A 409 1.72 14.52 18.76
C ALA A 409 2.43 13.71 19.86
N ASN A 410 1.70 13.20 20.85
CA ASN A 410 2.27 12.34 21.89
C ASN A 410 2.74 10.98 21.36
N MET A 411 1.96 10.33 20.49
CA MET A 411 2.39 9.09 19.83
C MET A 411 3.67 9.30 19.03
N LEU A 412 3.78 10.41 18.28
CA LEU A 412 4.89 10.70 17.38
C LEU A 412 6.23 11.07 18.07
N LYS A 413 6.21 11.27 19.40
CA LYS A 413 7.44 11.34 20.21
C LYS A 413 8.19 10.00 20.22
N GLU A 414 7.44 8.90 20.18
CA GLU A 414 7.98 7.54 20.28
C GLU A 414 7.88 6.76 18.95
N VAL A 415 6.82 7.01 18.18
CA VAL A 415 6.55 6.31 16.92
C VAL A 415 7.10 7.12 15.75
N LYS A 416 7.99 6.48 14.98
CA LYS A 416 8.55 7.07 13.77
C LYS A 416 7.54 7.09 12.65
N ALA A 417 7.34 8.26 12.04
CA ALA A 417 6.39 8.44 10.96
C ALA A 417 6.91 9.38 9.88
N GLY A 418 6.62 9.06 8.62
CA GLY A 418 7.03 9.88 7.48
C GLY A 418 6.11 9.70 6.29
N ALA A 419 6.17 10.67 5.37
CA ALA A 419 5.44 10.66 4.12
C ALA A 419 6.40 10.80 2.93
N ALA A 420 6.09 10.13 1.82
CA ALA A 420 6.81 10.22 0.56
C ALA A 420 5.86 10.05 -0.63
N LEU A 421 6.26 10.51 -1.81
CA LEU A 421 5.52 10.30 -3.05
C LEU A 421 5.93 8.95 -3.67
N LEU A 422 4.97 8.21 -4.22
CA LEU A 422 5.25 6.92 -4.86
C LEU A 422 6.24 7.04 -6.02
N GLU A 423 6.19 8.14 -6.77
CA GLU A 423 7.14 8.44 -7.86
C GLU A 423 8.59 8.60 -7.39
N ASP A 424 8.81 9.00 -6.13
CA ASP A 424 10.15 9.11 -5.52
C ASP A 424 10.62 7.77 -4.93
N LEU A 425 9.75 6.77 -4.83
CA LEU A 425 10.07 5.42 -4.36
C LEU A 425 10.35 4.44 -5.50
N VAL A 426 9.78 4.66 -6.68
CA VAL A 426 9.84 3.74 -7.82
C VAL A 426 10.86 4.25 -8.83
N ALA A 427 11.96 3.51 -9.00
CA ALA A 427 12.94 3.79 -10.04
C ALA A 427 12.29 3.82 -11.44
N THR A 428 12.58 4.89 -12.18
CA THR A 428 12.19 5.07 -13.59
C THR A 428 13.43 5.41 -14.42
N GLU A 429 13.29 5.47 -15.74
CA GLU A 429 14.36 5.94 -16.62
C GLU A 429 14.75 7.40 -16.30
N ASP A 430 13.77 8.25 -15.98
CA ASP A 430 13.98 9.66 -15.64
C ASP A 430 14.48 9.86 -14.19
N ASN A 431 14.19 8.92 -13.30
CA ASN A 431 14.60 8.96 -11.89
C ASN A 431 15.15 7.59 -11.43
N PRO A 432 16.37 7.22 -11.85
CA PRO A 432 16.98 5.94 -11.46
C PRO A 432 17.44 5.90 -10.00
N ALA A 433 17.50 7.06 -9.33
CA ALA A 433 17.87 7.16 -7.93
C ALA A 433 16.70 6.85 -6.98
N ALA A 434 15.45 6.95 -7.47
CA ALA A 434 14.24 6.70 -6.69
C ALA A 434 14.23 5.29 -6.08
N ARG A 435 14.10 5.25 -4.76
CA ARG A 435 14.06 4.01 -3.95
C ARG A 435 13.59 4.35 -2.54
N PRO A 436 12.94 3.43 -1.81
CA PRO A 436 12.55 3.68 -0.43
C PRO A 436 13.71 4.08 0.49
N SER A 437 14.90 3.51 0.33
CA SER A 437 16.05 3.85 1.17
C SER A 437 16.65 5.24 0.93
N ALA A 438 16.28 5.94 -0.15
CA ALA A 438 16.78 7.27 -0.47
C ALA A 438 16.23 8.34 0.50
N PRO A 439 16.87 9.54 0.57
CA PRO A 439 16.40 10.65 1.37
C PRO A 439 15.17 11.34 0.76
N VAL A 440 14.04 10.62 0.70
CA VAL A 440 12.77 11.06 0.07
C VAL A 440 11.61 11.12 1.06
N TRP A 441 11.84 10.74 2.32
CA TRP A 441 10.81 10.73 3.35
C TRP A 441 10.85 12.02 4.16
N THR A 442 9.74 12.74 4.16
CA THR A 442 9.50 13.91 5.02
C THR A 442 8.97 13.43 6.37
N SER A 443 9.56 13.90 7.46
CA SER A 443 9.13 13.50 8.80
C SER A 443 7.80 14.15 9.18
N LEU A 444 6.93 13.38 9.85
CA LEU A 444 5.67 13.94 10.40
C LEU A 444 5.83 14.52 11.80
N ASN A 445 6.92 14.19 12.51
CA ASN A 445 7.16 14.62 13.89
C ASN A 445 8.18 15.75 14.01
N ASP A 446 8.85 16.08 12.90
CA ASP A 446 9.90 17.10 12.82
C ASP A 446 9.85 17.73 11.41
N PRO A 447 8.95 18.69 11.16
CA PRO A 447 8.76 19.26 9.83
C PRO A 447 9.98 19.95 9.25
N ASP A 448 10.87 20.46 10.11
CA ASP A 448 12.10 21.15 9.72
C ASP A 448 13.24 20.18 9.38
N ARG A 449 13.06 18.88 9.66
CA ARG A 449 14.05 17.86 9.36
C ARG A 449 14.22 17.69 7.84
N PRO A 450 15.46 17.70 7.32
CA PRO A 450 15.72 17.31 5.94
C PRO A 450 15.16 15.92 5.62
N THR A 451 14.74 15.71 4.38
CA THR A 451 14.26 14.41 3.93
C THR A 451 15.31 13.32 4.20
N CYS A 452 14.85 12.14 4.61
CA CYS A 452 15.73 11.07 5.04
C CYS A 452 15.24 9.70 4.58
N SER A 453 16.02 8.65 4.86
CA SER A 453 15.60 7.28 4.62
C SER A 453 14.49 6.89 5.60
N TRP A 454 13.51 6.08 5.18
CA TRP A 454 12.47 5.58 6.08
C TRP A 454 13.01 4.82 7.30
N MET A 455 14.20 4.21 7.17
CA MET A 455 14.88 3.51 8.26
C MET A 455 15.46 4.47 9.29
N ASP A 456 15.74 5.71 8.90
CA ASP A 456 16.38 6.72 9.72
C ASP A 456 15.37 7.74 10.29
N LEU A 457 14.08 7.68 9.92
CA LEU A 457 12.98 8.42 10.56
C LEU A 457 13.05 8.32 12.08
#